data_AF-A0A829ZU98-F1
#
_entry.id   AF-A0A829ZU98-F1
#
_cell.length_a   1.000
_cell.length_b   1.000
_cell.length_c   1.000
_cell.angle_alpha   90.00
_cell.angle_beta   90.00
_cell.angle_gamma   90.00
#
_symmetry.space_group_name_H-M   'P 1'
#
loop_
_entity.id
_entity.type
_entity.pdbx_description
1 polymer ?
#
loop_
_entity_poly.entity_id
_entity_poly.type
_entity_poly.pdbx_seq_one_letter_code
_entity_poly.pdbx_strand_id
1 'polypeptide(L)'
;MSKWRDRPCAAGVTSRVRKEKIKAVESLRKALKEAGYYSFQVDEIIREVAGDTEVSDMSDTQLDEVAAALQRTLDFAQICLKGIKPPPLGYATGQEN
;
A
#
# COMPACT_ATOMS: atom_id res chain seq x y z
N MET A 1 -29.76 -36.22 -13.68
CA MET A 1 -29.32 -34.86 -14.11
C MET A 1 -29.19 -34.01 -12.85
N SER A 2 -28.03 -34.04 -12.21
CA SER A 2 -27.87 -33.53 -10.84
C SER A 2 -27.17 -32.18 -10.82
N LYS A 3 -27.97 -31.15 -10.52
CA LYS A 3 -27.65 -29.92 -9.78
C LYS A 3 -26.20 -29.44 -9.87
N TRP A 4 -25.99 -28.42 -10.71
CA TRP A 4 -24.93 -27.43 -10.55
C TRP A 4 -25.04 -26.87 -9.13
N ARG A 5 -24.16 -27.31 -8.24
CA ARG A 5 -24.02 -26.71 -6.92
C ARG A 5 -23.46 -25.31 -7.15
N ASP A 6 -24.30 -24.31 -6.91
CA ASP A 6 -23.87 -22.99 -6.45
C ASP A 6 -22.67 -23.15 -5.51
N ARG A 7 -21.51 -22.72 -5.98
CA ARG A 7 -20.31 -22.54 -5.16
C ARG A 7 -20.43 -21.17 -4.51
N PRO A 8 -20.75 -21.03 -3.20
CA PRO A 8 -20.66 -19.75 -2.51
C PRO A 8 -19.20 -19.44 -2.14
N CYS A 9 -18.25 -19.62 -3.06
CA CYS A 9 -16.82 -19.67 -2.73
C CYS A 9 -16.06 -18.36 -2.96
N ALA A 10 -16.68 -17.29 -3.47
CA ALA A 10 -15.93 -16.06 -3.81
C ALA A 10 -16.06 -14.92 -2.77
N ALA A 11 -17.16 -14.84 -2.02
CA ALA A 11 -17.41 -13.69 -1.13
C ALA A 11 -16.60 -13.70 0.18
N GLY A 12 -16.24 -14.89 0.69
CA GLY A 12 -15.50 -15.03 1.94
C GLY A 12 -13.98 -14.85 1.83
N VAL A 13 -13.42 -15.07 0.63
CA VAL A 13 -11.97 -14.95 0.37
C VAL A 13 -11.56 -13.50 0.19
N THR A 14 -12.36 -12.71 -0.53
CA THR A 14 -12.10 -11.28 -0.76
C THR A 14 -12.11 -10.47 0.55
N SER A 15 -13.05 -10.77 1.46
CA SER A 15 -13.12 -10.07 2.75
C SER A 15 -11.94 -10.33 3.69
N ARG A 16 -11.35 -11.54 3.67
CA ARG A 16 -10.13 -11.82 4.44
C ARG A 16 -8.91 -11.15 3.82
N VAL A 17 -8.75 -11.27 2.51
CA VAL A 17 -7.63 -10.67 1.77
C VAL A 17 -7.63 -9.14 1.92
N ARG A 18 -8.80 -8.50 1.86
CA ARG A 18 -8.93 -7.05 2.10
C ARG A 18 -8.48 -6.65 3.50
N LYS A 19 -8.87 -7.41 4.54
CA LYS A 19 -8.41 -7.16 5.91
C LYS A 19 -6.90 -7.30 6.05
N GLU A 20 -6.30 -8.28 5.37
CA GLU A 20 -4.84 -8.44 5.35
C GLU A 20 -4.14 -7.26 4.66
N LYS A 21 -4.68 -6.75 3.54
CA LYS A 21 -4.18 -5.55 2.86
C LYS A 21 -4.24 -4.30 3.75
N ILE A 22 -5.37 -4.06 4.42
CA ILE A 22 -5.52 -2.94 5.37
C ILE A 22 -4.48 -3.08 6.50
N LYS A 23 -4.30 -4.29 7.04
CA LYS A 23 -3.29 -4.56 8.07
C LYS A 23 -1.86 -4.35 7.57
N ALA A 24 -1.57 -4.65 6.31
CA ALA A 24 -0.28 -4.38 5.68
C ALA A 24 -0.01 -2.87 5.58
N VAL A 25 -1.00 -2.08 5.13
CA VAL A 25 -0.92 -0.61 5.10
C VAL A 25 -0.64 -0.07 6.50
N GLU A 26 -1.40 -0.50 7.52
CA GLU A 26 -1.18 -0.08 8.91
C GLU A 26 0.22 -0.46 9.43
N SER A 27 0.73 -1.63 9.04
CA SER A 27 2.09 -2.06 9.39
C SER A 27 3.15 -1.17 8.76
N LEU A 28 2.96 -0.78 7.49
CA LEU A 28 3.84 0.16 6.78
C LEU A 28 3.78 1.56 7.39
N ARG A 29 2.60 2.05 7.79
CA ARG A 29 2.46 3.32 8.52
C ARG A 29 3.27 3.31 9.80
N LYS A 30 3.22 2.20 10.55
CA LYS A 30 4.00 2.04 11.79
C LYS A 30 5.50 2.03 11.49
N ALA A 31 5.93 1.25 10.51
CA ALA A 31 7.35 1.13 10.19
C ALA A 31 7.96 2.43 9.64
N LEU A 32 7.19 3.25 8.92
CA LEU A 32 7.59 4.62 8.54
C LEU A 32 7.73 5.54 9.75
N LYS A 33 6.82 5.45 10.73
CA LYS A 33 6.96 6.19 11.99
C LYS A 33 8.21 5.78 12.76
N GLU A 34 8.52 4.48 12.79
CA GLU A 34 9.75 3.96 13.39
C GLU A 34 11.00 4.42 12.63
N ALA A 35 10.90 4.63 11.31
CA ALA A 35 11.95 5.24 10.49
C ALA A 35 12.07 6.77 10.67
N GLY A 36 11.22 7.39 11.48
CA GLY A 36 11.26 8.82 11.81
C GLY A 36 10.29 9.72 11.03
N TYR A 37 9.37 9.15 10.25
CA TYR A 37 8.34 9.94 9.56
C TYR A 37 7.21 10.33 10.50
N TYR A 38 6.73 11.56 10.37
CA TYR A 38 5.58 12.02 11.12
C TYR A 38 4.27 11.48 10.52
N SER A 39 3.25 11.29 11.37
CA SER A 39 1.92 10.82 10.93
C SER A 39 1.34 11.66 9.79
N PHE A 40 1.53 12.99 9.80
CA PHE A 40 0.99 13.86 8.75
C PHE A 40 1.63 13.61 7.37
N GLN A 41 2.91 13.23 7.32
CA GLN A 41 3.62 12.92 6.06
C GLN A 41 3.11 11.60 5.49
N VAL A 42 2.89 10.62 6.37
CA VAL A 42 2.34 9.32 5.99
C VAL A 42 0.91 9.48 5.47
N ASP A 43 0.09 10.30 6.12
CA ASP A 43 -1.27 10.61 5.66
C ASP A 43 -1.30 11.46 4.38
N GLU A 44 -0.29 12.28 4.12
CA GLU A 44 -0.14 12.99 2.84
C GLU A 44 0.13 12.01 1.69
N ILE A 45 1.05 11.05 1.86
CA ILE A 45 1.34 10.01 0.86
C ILE A 45 0.08 9.19 0.53
N ILE A 46 -0.70 8.83 1.55
CA ILE A 46 -1.96 8.10 1.36
C ILE A 46 -2.96 8.95 0.57
N ARG A 47 -3.06 10.25 0.90
CA ARG A 47 -3.95 11.18 0.19
C ARG A 47 -3.53 11.47 -1.25
N GLU A 48 -2.24 11.47 -1.56
CA GLU A 48 -1.76 11.62 -2.93
C GLU A 48 -2.18 10.44 -3.82
N VAL A 49 -2.27 9.23 -3.26
CA VAL A 49 -2.63 8.02 -4.02
C VAL A 49 -4.13 7.77 -4.04
N ALA A 50 -4.80 7.90 -2.90
CA ALA A 50 -6.20 7.48 -2.73
C ALA A 50 -7.17 8.65 -2.47
N GLY A 51 -6.69 9.90 -2.49
CA GLY A 51 -7.49 11.08 -2.20
C GLY A 51 -7.94 11.14 -0.74
N ASP A 52 -9.09 11.76 -0.49
CA ASP A 52 -9.68 11.88 0.85
C ASP A 52 -10.39 10.59 1.33
N THR A 53 -10.16 9.47 0.65
CA THR A 53 -10.81 8.19 0.97
C THR A 53 -10.16 7.58 2.21
N GLU A 54 -10.94 7.15 3.19
CA GLU A 54 -10.39 6.38 4.31
C GLU A 54 -9.90 4.99 3.86
N VAL A 55 -8.80 4.52 4.44
CA VAL A 55 -8.20 3.20 4.12
C VAL A 55 -9.20 2.04 4.26
N SER A 56 -10.21 2.19 5.12
CA SER A 56 -11.26 1.18 5.31
C SER A 56 -12.24 1.10 4.15
N ASP A 57 -12.46 2.20 3.43
CA ASP A 57 -13.39 2.31 2.30
C ASP A 57 -12.71 2.18 0.93
N MET A 58 -11.38 2.20 0.89
CA MET A 58 -10.60 2.03 -0.34
C MET A 58 -10.85 0.68 -1.03
N SER A 59 -10.84 0.70 -2.36
CA SER A 59 -10.87 -0.50 -3.19
C SER A 59 -9.59 -1.34 -3.04
N ASP A 60 -9.67 -2.65 -3.35
CA ASP A 60 -8.51 -3.56 -3.27
C ASP A 60 -7.32 -3.12 -4.13
N THR A 61 -7.58 -2.41 -5.23
CA THR A 61 -6.56 -1.81 -6.10
C THR A 61 -5.90 -0.62 -5.42
N GLN A 62 -6.68 0.32 -4.87
CA GLN A 62 -6.14 1.48 -4.15
C GLN A 62 -5.33 1.07 -2.92
N LEU A 63 -5.77 0.04 -2.20
CA LEU A 63 -5.01 -0.52 -1.08
C LEU A 63 -3.66 -1.08 -1.52
N ASP A 64 -3.58 -1.66 -2.71
CA ASP A 64 -2.32 -2.15 -3.29
C ASP A 64 -1.39 -0.99 -3.66
N GLU A 65 -1.93 0.04 -4.30
CA GLU A 65 -1.18 1.24 -4.70
C GLU A 65 -0.66 2.02 -3.49
N VAL A 66 -1.50 2.20 -2.46
CA VAL A 66 -1.11 2.84 -1.20
C VAL A 66 -0.04 2.02 -0.49
N ALA A 67 -0.20 0.70 -0.40
CA ALA A 67 0.82 -0.17 0.17
C ALA A 67 2.15 -0.07 -0.60
N ALA A 68 2.11 -0.06 -1.93
CA ALA A 68 3.29 0.10 -2.77
C ALA A 68 3.97 1.46 -2.58
N ALA A 69 3.20 2.55 -2.49
CA ALA A 69 3.72 3.90 -2.25
C ALA A 69 4.41 4.00 -0.88
N LEU A 70 3.75 3.55 0.18
CA LEU A 70 4.33 3.53 1.53
C LEU A 70 5.58 2.64 1.61
N GLN A 71 5.56 1.49 0.92
CA GLN A 71 6.69 0.57 0.86
C GLN A 71 7.91 1.20 0.16
N ARG A 72 7.70 1.95 -0.94
CA ARG A 72 8.77 2.70 -1.63
C ARG A 72 9.36 3.78 -0.74
N THR A 73 8.53 4.52 -0.01
CA THR A 73 9.00 5.53 0.95
C THR A 73 9.83 4.90 2.05
N LEU A 74 9.42 3.73 2.55
CA LEU A 74 10.15 3.01 3.58
C LEU A 74 11.50 2.48 3.06
N ASP A 75 11.53 1.93 1.84
CA ASP A 75 12.76 1.48 1.19
C ASP A 75 13.74 2.64 1.01
N PHE A 76 13.25 3.78 0.52
CA PHE A 76 14.04 5.01 0.43
C PHE A 76 14.58 5.47 1.78
N ALA A 77 13.74 5.46 2.82
CA ALA A 77 14.15 5.80 4.18
C ALA A 77 15.27 4.87 4.70
N GLN A 78 15.14 3.57 4.48
CA GLN A 78 16.15 2.59 4.86
C GLN A 78 17.46 2.76 4.09
N ILE A 79 17.38 3.10 2.81
CA ILE A 79 18.55 3.41 1.98
C ILE A 79 19.29 4.64 2.53
N CYS A 80 18.57 5.72 2.83
CA CYS A 80 19.13 6.93 3.45
C CYS A 80 19.79 6.64 4.81
N LEU A 81 19.16 5.82 5.66
CA LEU A 81 19.72 5.45 6.96
C LEU A 81 20.99 4.59 6.86
N LYS A 82 21.09 3.75 5.82
CA LYS A 82 22.28 2.91 5.56
C LYS A 82 23.42 3.67 4.89
N GLY A 83 23.23 4.95 4.54
CA GLY A 83 24.22 5.74 3.81
C GLY A 83 24.47 5.26 2.38
N ILE A 84 23.60 4.39 1.85
CA ILE A 84 23.61 4.02 0.44
C ILE A 84 22.90 5.17 -0.29
N LYS A 85 23.53 5.74 -1.33
CA LYS A 85 22.91 6.83 -2.09
C LYS A 85 21.58 6.32 -2.68
N PRO A 86 20.42 6.91 -2.33
CA PRO A 86 19.18 6.48 -2.94
C PRO A 86 19.23 6.74 -4.44
N PRO A 87 18.59 5.87 -5.25
CA PRO A 87 18.34 6.22 -6.64
C PRO A 87 17.61 7.57 -6.68
N PRO A 88 17.92 8.45 -7.65
CA PRO A 88 17.30 9.77 -7.71
C PRO A 88 15.77 9.64 -7.65
N LEU A 89 15.15 10.44 -6.78
CA LEU A 89 13.69 10.61 -6.67
C LEU A 89 13.18 11.16 -8.01
N GLY A 90 12.91 10.24 -8.92
CA GLY A 90 12.67 10.50 -10.32
C GLY A 90 12.18 9.25 -11.04
N TYR A 91 11.43 8.38 -10.35
CA TYR A 91 10.62 7.36 -11.01
C TYR A 91 9.40 8.03 -11.67
N ALA A 92 9.68 8.90 -12.63
CA ALA A 92 8.75 9.17 -13.70
C ALA A 92 8.51 7.82 -14.38
N THR A 93 7.26 7.37 -14.41
CA THR A 93 6.77 6.52 -15.49
C THR A 93 7.29 7.11 -16.81
N GLY A 94 8.22 6.38 -17.42
CA GLY A 94 8.98 6.80 -18.59
C GLY A 94 10.10 5.82 -18.88
N GLN A 95 9.76 4.53 -19.00
CA GLN A 95 10.45 3.77 -20.03
C GLN A 95 10.09 4.46 -21.35
N GLU A 96 11.08 4.94 -22.10
CA GLU A 96 11.23 4.71 -23.54
C GLU A 96 12.46 5.48 -24.06
N ASN A 97 13.47 4.69 -24.47
CA ASN A 97 14.62 4.95 -25.35
C ASN A 97 15.65 6.03 -24.98
#